data_AF-A0ABD5VUW9-F1
#
_entry.id   AF-A0ABD5VUW9-F1
#
_cell.length_a   1.000
_cell.length_b   1.000
_cell.length_c   1.000
_cell.angle_alpha   90.00
_cell.angle_beta   90.00
_cell.angle_gamma   90.00
#
_symmetry.space_group_name_H-M   'P 1'
#
loop_
_entity.id
_entity.type
_entity.pdbx_description
1 polymer ?
#
loop_
_entity_poly.entity_id
_entity_poly.type
_entity_poly.pdbx_seq_one_letter_code
_entity_poly.pdbx_strand_id
1 'polypeptide(L)' 'MASQSTGTDRGLGLGVAFTLLAAIGAAVTFTGAGSELGAYGFAAAVALGVLGVAAFHLWG' A
#
# COMPACT_ATOMS: atom_id res chain seq x y z
N MET A 1 -1.07 29.67 25.51
CA MET A 1 -0.46 28.48 24.87
C MET A 1 -0.97 28.43 23.44
N ALA A 2 -0.09 28.55 22.45
CA ALA A 2 -0.51 28.40 21.05
C ALA A 2 -0.91 26.92 20.86
N SER A 3 -2.15 26.67 20.42
CA SER A 3 -2.57 25.31 20.05
C SER A 3 -1.80 24.92 18.79
N GLN A 4 -0.80 24.06 18.93
CA GLN A 4 -0.13 23.47 17.78
C GLN A 4 -1.11 22.46 17.16
N SER A 5 -1.68 22.82 16.00
CA SER A 5 -2.43 21.88 15.19
C SER A 5 -1.47 20.83 14.66
N THR A 6 -1.40 19.67 15.30
CA THR A 6 -0.70 18.51 14.77
C THR A 6 -1.49 17.96 13.58
N GLY A 7 -1.22 18.50 12.40
CA GLY A 7 -1.76 17.96 11.15
C GLY A 7 -1.20 16.57 10.90
N THR A 8 -2.07 15.57 10.70
CA THR A 8 -1.65 14.23 10.28
C THR A 8 -1.37 14.25 8.77
N ASP A 9 -0.18 13.80 8.37
CA ASP A 9 0.15 13.54 6.97
C ASP A 9 -0.57 12.27 6.50
N ARG A 10 -1.68 12.48 5.80
CA ARG A 10 -2.54 11.39 5.30
C ARG A 10 -1.92 10.69 4.10
N GLY A 11 -1.14 11.41 3.27
CA GLY A 11 -0.46 10.86 2.11
C GLY A 11 0.59 9.84 2.54
N LEU A 12 1.45 10.21 3.50
CA LEU A 12 2.42 9.31 4.11
C LEU A 12 1.73 8.13 4.80
N GLY A 13 0.72 8.38 5.62
CA GLY A 13 0.02 7.31 6.36
C GLY A 13 -0.60 6.26 5.45
N LEU A 14 -1.42 6.69 4.48
CA LEU A 14 -2.10 5.78 3.55
C LEU A 14 -1.12 5.15 2.56
N GLY A 15 -0.17 5.92 2.04
CA GLY A 15 0.84 5.43 1.12
C GLY A 15 1.68 4.30 1.72
N VAL A 16 2.15 4.46 2.97
CA VAL A 16 2.88 3.41 3.69
C VAL A 16 2.01 2.18 3.93
N ALA A 17 0.75 2.36 4.35
CA ALA A 17 -0.16 1.25 4.60
C ALA A 17 -0.41 0.41 3.33
N PHE A 18 -0.70 1.05 2.19
CA PHE A 18 -0.89 0.34 0.93
C PHE A 18 0.37 -0.34 0.43
N THR A 19 1.53 0.31 0.59
CA THR A 19 2.82 -0.28 0.18
C THR A 19 3.15 -1.52 1.02
N LEU A 20 2.84 -1.50 2.33
CA LEU A 20 3.01 -2.67 3.19
C LEU A 20 2.11 -3.83 2.76
N LEU A 21 0.84 -3.55 2.48
CA LEU A 21 -0.09 -4.58 1.97
C LEU A 21 0.35 -5.12 0.60
N ALA A 22 0.87 -4.26 -0.27
CA ALA A 22 1.41 -4.66 -1.56
C ALA A 22 2.61 -5.60 -1.41
N ALA A 23 3.50 -5.32 -0.46
CA ALA A 23 4.63 -6.19 -0.13
C ALA A 23 4.18 -7.58 0.35
N ILE A 24 3.09 -7.66 1.13
CA ILE A 24 2.50 -8.94 1.54
C ILE A 24 1.96 -9.70 0.32
N GLY A 25 1.23 -9.04 -0.58
CA GLY A 25 0.76 -9.66 -1.83
C GLY A 25 1.92 -10.18 -2.70
N ALA A 26 3.02 -9.43 -2.78
CA ALA A 26 4.23 -9.85 -3.48
C ALA A 26 4.86 -11.09 -2.82
N ALA A 27 4.91 -11.14 -1.47
CA ALA A 27 5.40 -12.30 -0.74
C ALA A 27 4.53 -13.55 -0.99
N VAL A 28 3.20 -13.41 -1.01
CA VAL A 28 2.25 -14.50 -1.35
C VAL A 28 2.49 -15.00 -2.78
N THR A 29 2.71 -14.08 -3.72
CA THR A 29 3.06 -14.45 -5.10
C THR A 29 4.35 -15.25 -5.16
N PHE A 30 5.36 -14.80 -4.42
CA PHE A 30 6.68 -15.40 -4.43
C PHE A 30 6.66 -16.83 -3.85
N THR A 31 5.95 -17.06 -2.75
CA THR A 31 5.86 -18.39 -2.14
C THR A 31 4.85 -19.31 -2.85
N GLY A 32 3.87 -18.75 -3.55
CA GLY A 32 2.81 -19.46 -4.27
C GLY A 32 2.97 -19.51 -5.79
N ALA A 33 4.19 -19.37 -6.32
CA ALA A 33 4.44 -19.26 -7.75
C ALA A 33 3.80 -20.41 -8.56
N GLY A 34 3.05 -20.07 -9.61
CA GLY A 34 2.35 -21.04 -10.46
C GLY A 34 1.01 -21.55 -9.90
N SER A 35 0.62 -21.14 -8.70
CA SER A 35 -0.69 -21.43 -8.12
C SER A 35 -1.69 -20.28 -8.32
N GLU A 36 -2.98 -20.60 -8.24
CA GLU A 36 -4.06 -19.61 -8.28
C GLU A 36 -3.91 -18.56 -7.16
N LEU A 37 -3.57 -18.99 -5.94
CA LEU A 37 -3.35 -18.08 -4.82
C LEU A 37 -2.19 -17.11 -5.08
N GLY A 38 -1.11 -17.58 -5.72
CA GLY A 38 0.00 -16.73 -6.13
C GLY A 38 -0.40 -15.67 -7.15
N ALA A 39 -1.27 -16.03 -8.11
CA ALA A 39 -1.81 -15.08 -9.09
C ALA A 39 -2.66 -13.98 -8.44
N TYR A 40 -3.50 -14.33 -7.46
CA TYR A 40 -4.25 -13.34 -6.68
C TYR A 40 -3.32 -12.46 -5.83
N GLY A 41 -2.25 -13.03 -5.26
CA GLY A 41 -1.23 -12.28 -4.55
C GLY A 41 -0.63 -11.17 -5.42
N PHE A 42 -0.34 -11.49 -6.69
CA PHE A 42 0.25 -10.53 -7.63
C PHE A 42 -0.73 -9.43 -8.00
N ALA A 43 -1.96 -9.82 -8.34
CA ALA A 43 -3.02 -8.88 -8.66
C ALA A 43 -3.29 -7.91 -7.50
N ALA A 44 -3.34 -8.41 -6.26
CA ALA A 44 -3.48 -7.59 -5.06
C ALA A 44 -2.28 -6.65 -4.88
N ALA A 45 -1.05 -7.14 -5.05
CA ALA A 45 0.15 -6.32 -4.92
C ALA A 45 0.16 -5.14 -5.89
N VAL A 46 -0.21 -5.37 -7.15
CA VAL A 46 -0.29 -4.31 -8.17
C VAL A 46 -1.39 -3.30 -7.81
N ALA A 47 -2.60 -3.76 -7.48
CA ALA A 47 -3.71 -2.88 -7.16
C ALA A 47 -3.41 -1.99 -5.94
N LEU A 48 -2.86 -2.59 -4.88
CA LEU A 48 -2.46 -1.86 -3.67
C LEU A 48 -1.30 -0.91 -3.93
N GLY A 49 -0.34 -1.28 -4.77
CA GLY A 49 0.74 -0.38 -5.20
C GLY A 49 0.21 0.87 -5.90
N VAL A 50 -0.74 0.70 -6.83
CA VAL A 50 -1.40 1.82 -7.52
C VAL A 50 -2.15 2.71 -6.53
N LEU A 51 -2.88 2.13 -5.57
CA LEU A 51 -3.56 2.89 -4.52
C LEU A 51 -2.58 3.66 -3.62
N GLY A 52 -1.41 3.09 -3.31
CA GLY A 52 -0.33 3.77 -2.60
C GLY A 52 0.17 5.00 -3.35
N VAL A 53 0.46 4.86 -4.65
CA VAL A 53 0.85 5.99 -5.50
C VAL A 53 -0.25 7.06 -5.56
N ALA A 54 -1.51 6.64 -5.73
CA ALA A 54 -2.65 7.56 -5.72
C ALA A 54 -2.77 8.32 -4.39
N ALA A 55 -2.56 7.64 -3.25
CA ALA A 55 -2.59 8.27 -1.94
C ALA A 55 -1.51 9.36 -1.78
N PHE A 56 -0.30 9.09 -2.28
CA PHE A 56 0.76 10.10 -2.30
C PHE A 56 0.43 11.29 -3.20
N HIS A 57 -0.23 11.09 -4.34
CA HIS A 57 -0.58 12.19 -5.25
C HIS A 57 -1.78 13.02 -4.77
N LEU A 58 -2.72 12.42 -4.03
CA LEU A 58 -3.93 13.09 -3.57
C LEU A 58 -3.75 13.86 -2.26
N TRP A 59 -2.81 13.43 -1.40
CA TRP A 59 -2.62 13.98 -0.06
C TRP A 59 -1.17 14.33 0.31
N GLY A 60 -0.21 14.08 -0.59
CA GLY A 60 1.20 14.44 -0.41
C GLY A 60 1.59 15.71 -1.16
#